data_AF-A0A0W0ZL11-F1
#
_entry.id   AF-A0A0W0ZL11-F1
#
_cell.length_a   1.000
_cell.length_b   1.000
_cell.length_c   1.000
_cell.angle_alpha   90.00
_cell.angle_beta   90.00
_cell.angle_gamma   90.00
#
_symmetry.space_group_name_H-M   'P 1'
#
loop_
_entity.id
_entity.type
_entity.pdbx_description
1 polymer ?
#
loop_
_entity_poly.entity_id
_entity_poly.type
_entity_poly.pdbx_seq_one_letter_code
_entity_poly.pdbx_strand_id
1 'polypeptide(L)' 'MECFIKVSEPVIDVKFQLKKDTQKYLIDYILSYSELDCKELAQVLEVSPLVASQVLAGKEFLGPEKAHNLFHYFLMIICH' A
#
# COMPACT_ATOMS: atom_id res chain seq x y z
N MET A 1 25.89 -32.50 21.48
CA MET A 1 24.69 -32.58 20.63
C MET A 1 23.98 -31.25 20.74
N GLU A 2 24.08 -30.40 19.71
CA GLU A 2 23.47 -29.08 19.69
C GLU A 2 22.15 -29.17 18.93
N CYS A 3 21.05 -28.84 19.61
CA CYS A 3 19.71 -28.85 19.03
C CYS A 3 19.48 -27.50 18.33
N PHE A 4 19.58 -27.51 17.00
CA PHE A 4 19.19 -26.36 16.18
C PHE A 4 17.66 -26.31 16.11
N ILE A 5 17.05 -25.41 16.88
CA ILE A 5 15.62 -25.11 16.73
C ILE A 5 15.48 -24.33 15.42
N LYS A 6 15.06 -25.02 14.37
CA LYS A 6 14.71 -24.42 13.09
C LYS A 6 13.36 -23.72 13.29
N VAL A 7 13.40 -22.45 13.69
CA VAL A 7 12.22 -21.59 13.74
C VAL A 7 11.78 -21.38 12.29
N SER A 8 10.76 -22.11 11.87
CA SER A 8 10.07 -21.82 10.61
C SER A 8 9.43 -20.45 10.76
N GLU A 9 9.80 -19.50 9.88
CA GLU A 9 9.16 -18.20 9.78
C GLU A 9 7.64 -18.40 9.66
N PRO A 10 6.83 -17.62 10.40
CA PRO A 10 5.38 -17.73 10.30
C PRO A 10 4.97 -17.51 8.84
N VAL A 11 4.23 -18.45 8.27
CA VAL A 11 3.53 -18.23 7.01
C VAL A 11 2.44 -17.21 7.31
N ILE A 12 2.76 -15.93 7.13
CA ILE A 12 1.78 -14.87 7.28
C ILE A 12 0.87 -14.94 6.06
N ASP A 13 -0.19 -15.76 6.13
CA ASP A 13 -1.33 -15.69 5.21
C ASP A 13 -2.12 -14.41 5.56
N VAL A 14 -1.53 -13.25 5.30
CA VAL A 14 -2.26 -11.98 5.38
C VAL A 14 -3.26 -12.05 4.24
N LYS A 15 -4.49 -12.47 4.53
CA LYS A 15 -5.65 -12.15 3.71
C LYS A 15 -5.91 -10.66 3.82
N PHE A 16 -4.97 -9.84 3.36
CA PHE A 16 -5.06 -8.39 3.30
C PHE A 16 -6.10 -8.07 2.25
N GLN A 17 -7.37 -8.23 2.62
CA GLN A 17 -8.46 -7.66 1.86
C GLN A 17 -8.40 -6.18 2.13
N LEU A 18 -7.70 -5.48 1.24
CA LEU A 18 -7.70 -4.03 1.16
C LEU A 18 -9.16 -3.58 1.05
N LYS A 19 -9.78 -3.33 2.20
CA LYS A 19 -11.14 -2.77 2.23
C LYS A 19 -11.05 -1.42 1.51
N LYS A 20 -12.14 -0.98 0.87
CA LYS A 20 -12.12 0.25 0.07
C LYS A 20 -11.54 1.44 0.85
N ASP A 21 -11.88 1.55 2.14
CA ASP A 21 -11.36 2.58 3.02
C ASP A 21 -9.86 2.42 3.35
N THR A 22 -9.30 1.20 3.27
CA THR A 22 -7.87 0.94 3.49
C THR A 22 -7.00 1.65 2.46
N GLN A 23 -7.43 1.76 1.20
CA GLN A 23 -6.67 2.45 0.17
C GLN A 23 -6.46 3.93 0.50
N LYS A 24 -7.51 4.60 1.01
CA LYS A 24 -7.41 5.97 1.50
C LYS A 24 -6.32 6.10 2.56
N TYR A 25 -6.34 5.23 3.58
CA TYR A 25 -5.36 5.32 4.67
C TYR A 25 -3.93 5.01 4.22
N LEU A 26 -3.74 4.10 3.25
CA LEU A 26 -2.42 3.87 2.65
C LEU A 26 -1.93 5.10 1.88
N ILE A 27 -2.78 5.72 1.07
CA ILE A 27 -2.41 6.95 0.34
C ILE A 27 -2.09 8.07 1.34
N ASP A 28 -2.94 8.28 2.34
CA ASP A 28 -2.74 9.30 3.38
C ASP A 28 -1.41 9.09 4.13
N TYR A 29 -1.09 7.83 4.47
CA TYR A 29 0.19 7.46 5.07
C TYR A 29 1.35 7.79 4.14
N ILE A 30 1.32 7.33 2.89
CA ILE A 30 2.40 7.57 1.92
C ILE A 30 2.65 9.07 1.76
N LEU A 31 1.61 9.88 1.60
CA LEU A 31 1.75 11.33 1.44
C LEU A 31 2.24 12.03 2.72
N SER A 32 1.95 11.47 3.89
CA SER A 32 2.38 12.02 5.18
C SER A 32 3.85 11.69 5.51
N TYR A 33 4.35 10.56 5.01
CA TYR A 33 5.66 10.01 5.40
C TYR A 33 6.65 9.90 4.24
N SER A 34 6.28 10.35 3.04
CA SER A 34 7.19 10.54 1.91
C SER A 34 7.22 12.01 1.49
N GLU A 35 8.18 12.37 0.66
CA GLU A 35 8.23 13.71 0.04
C GLU A 35 7.28 13.84 -1.17
N LEU A 36 6.47 12.81 -1.46
CA LEU A 36 5.55 12.81 -2.60
C LEU A 36 4.29 13.62 -2.33
N ASP A 37 3.88 14.39 -3.33
CA ASP A 37 2.52 14.92 -3.41
C ASP A 37 1.53 13.94 -4.08
N CYS A 38 0.23 14.26 -4.02
CA CYS A 38 -0.81 13.39 -4.58
C CYS A 38 -0.69 13.20 -6.11
N LYS A 39 -0.14 14.17 -6.85
CA LYS A 39 0.06 14.06 -8.29
C LYS A 39 1.24 13.14 -8.60
N GLU A 40 2.32 13.24 -7.84
CA GLU A 40 3.49 12.38 -8.00
C GLU A 40 3.12 10.93 -7.65
N LEU A 41 2.37 10.71 -6.57
CA LEU A 41 1.85 9.39 -6.25
C LEU A 41 0.90 8.86 -7.34
N ALA A 42 0.07 9.71 -7.95
CA ALA A 42 -0.78 9.30 -9.08
C ALA A 42 0.05 8.82 -10.29
N GLN A 43 1.19 9.46 -10.55
CA GLN A 43 2.12 9.01 -11.60
C GLN A 43 2.74 7.65 -11.27
N VAL A 44 3.19 7.45 -10.02
CA VAL A 44 3.74 6.16 -9.55
C VAL A 44 2.71 5.03 -9.70
N LEU A 45 1.44 5.32 -9.41
CA LEU A 45 0.34 4.35 -9.52
C LEU A 45 -0.22 4.23 -10.94
N GLU A 46 0.28 5.01 -11.90
CA GLU A 46 -0.20 5.11 -13.28
C GLU A 46 -1.73 5.36 -13.35
N VAL A 47 -2.22 6.26 -12.51
CA VAL A 47 -3.61 6.71 -12.50
C VAL A 47 -3.67 8.21 -12.73
N SER A 48 -4.85 8.72 -13.11
CA SER A 48 -5.02 10.17 -13.18
C SER A 48 -4.97 10.79 -11.76
N PRO A 49 -4.46 12.01 -11.61
CA PRO A 49 -4.48 12.72 -10.32
C PRO A 49 -5.90 12.88 -9.74
N LEU A 50 -6.92 12.96 -10.60
CA LEU A 50 -8.31 13.02 -10.18
C LEU A 50 -8.73 11.74 -9.44
N VAL A 51 -8.41 10.58 -10.00
CA VAL A 51 -8.70 9.27 -9.39
C VAL A 51 -7.97 9.15 -8.06
N ALA A 52 -6.67 9.46 -8.00
CA ALA A 52 -5.91 9.43 -6.76
C ALA A 52 -6.53 10.34 -5.67
N SER A 53 -6.98 11.55 -6.06
CA SER A 53 -7.67 12.49 -5.17
C SER A 53 -9.02 11.97 -4.69
N GLN A 54 -9.79 11.29 -5.56
CA GLN A 54 -11.07 10.70 -5.21
C GLN A 54 -10.91 9.51 -4.25
N VAL A 55 -9.87 8.69 -4.43
CA VAL A 55 -9.53 7.60 -3.51
C VAL A 55 -9.08 8.16 -2.16
N LEU A 56 -8.22 9.18 -2.13
CA LEU A 56 -7.83 9.88 -0.91
C LEU A 56 -9.03 10.50 -0.18
N ALA A 57 -10.02 11.02 -0.92
CA ALA A 57 -11.27 11.51 -0.35
C ALA A 57 -12.22 10.39 0.11
N GLY A 58 -11.90 9.11 -0.12
CA GLY A 58 -12.76 7.96 0.18
C GLY A 58 -13.99 7.85 -0.73
N LYS A 59 -13.98 8.51 -1.88
CA LYS A 59 -15.09 8.56 -2.84
C LYS A 59 -14.98 7.52 -3.95
N GLU A 60 -13.78 7.03 -4.20
CA GLU A 60 -13.48 6.00 -5.20
C GLU A 60 -12.48 4.99 -4.64
N PHE A 61 -12.26 3.88 -5.36
CA PHE A 61 -11.25 2.89 -5.05
C PHE A 61 -10.52 2.48 -6.33
N LEU A 62 -9.23 2.22 -6.20
CA LEU A 62 -8.37 1.61 -7.21
C LEU A 62 -8.79 0.17 -7.48
N GLY A 63 -8.76 -0.21 -8.77
CA GLY A 63 -8.92 -1.60 -9.19
C GLY A 63 -7.78 -2.50 -8.68
N PRO A 64 -7.92 -3.84 -8.79
CA PRO A 64 -7.01 -4.81 -8.18
C PRO A 64 -5.52 -4.60 -8.49
N GLU A 65 -5.19 -4.32 -9.76
CA GLU A 65 -3.81 -4.07 -10.20
C GLU A 65 -3.21 -2.84 -9.52
N LYS A 66 -3.91 -1.70 -9.57
CA LYS A 66 -3.41 -0.45 -8.98
C LYS A 66 -3.44 -0.48 -7.44
N ALA A 67 -4.38 -1.20 -6.84
CA ALA A 67 -4.42 -1.45 -5.40
C ALA A 67 -3.22 -2.30 -4.93
N HIS A 68 -2.81 -3.28 -5.74
CA HIS A 68 -1.62 -4.07 -5.48
C HIS A 68 -0.35 -3.21 -5.56
N ASN A 69 -0.22 -2.35 -6.57
CA ASN A 69 0.89 -1.41 -6.69
C ASN A 69 0.97 -0.44 -5.50
N LEU A 70 -0.17 0.09 -5.06
CA LEU A 70 -0.26 0.94 -3.86
C LEU A 70 0.25 0.22 -2.62
N PHE A 71 -0.15 -1.03 -2.42
CA PHE A 71 0.32 -1.83 -1.29
C PHE A 71 1.81 -2.14 -1.37
N HIS A 72 2.31 -2.51 -2.55
CA HIS A 72 3.74 -2.74 -2.77
C HIS A 72 4.57 -1.49 -2.47
N TYR A 73 4.13 -0.32 -2.91
CA TYR A 73 4.81 0.93 -2.65
C TYR A 73 4.83 1.26 -1.15
N PHE A 74 3.71 1.07 -0.45
CA PHE A 74 3.65 1.20 1.00
C PHE A 74 4.67 0.28 1.71
N LEU A 75 4.76 -1.00 1.31
CA LEU A 75 5.74 -1.93 1.88
C LEU A 75 7.18 -1.46 1.66
N MET A 76 7.49 -0.91 0.47
CA MET A 76 8.83 -0.36 0.20
C MET A 76 9.20 0.80 1.14
N ILE A 77 8.23 1.61 1.56
CA ILE A 77 8.47 2.71 2.51
C ILE A 77 8.72 2.18 3.93
N ILE A 78 7.96 1.17 4.39
CA ILE A 78 8.04 0.71 5.79
C ILE A 78 9.06 -0.40 6.05
N CYS A 79 9.54 -1.08 5.02
CA CYS A 79 10.53 -2.16 5.14
C CYS A 79 11.98 -1.68 4.93
N HIS A 80 12.21 -0.38 4.75
CA HIS A 80 13.53 0.24 4.73
C HIS A 80 13.97 0.60 6.17
#